data_AF-A0A8J3KAJ6-F1
#
_entry.id   AF-A0A8J3KAJ6-F1
#
_cell.length_a   1.000
_cell.length_b   1.000
_cell.length_c   1.000
_cell.angle_alpha   90.00
_cell.angle_beta   90.00
_cell.angle_gamma   90.00
#
_symmetry.space_group_name_H-M   'P 1'
#
loop_
_entity.id
_entity.type
_entity.pdbx_description
1 polymer ?
#
loop_
_entity_poly.entity_id
_entity_poly.type
_entity_poly.pdbx_seq_one_letter_code
_entity_poly.pdbx_strand_id
1 'polypeptide(L)'
;MSRQRSLALAGVLAVVAALAVVLPSASASAANCVAAWQSQSVYTGGMTASYNGHNWLARWWTQNQAPGTNEVWTDQGTCGGGTTPPPGGSCNHPNWAAGTWYTTGSIVRYTNGLYYIAEHDNPGYDPIISTWYWDPYTCSGTPPSNPPTNPGGFVVSEAAFNQMFPGRNSFYTYQGLIAALSAYPSFATTGSDTVRRQEAAAFLANVNHETGGLVHIVEQNTANYPHYCDAGQPYGCPAGQAAYYGRGPIQLSWNFNYKAAGDALGLPLLTNPWLVQNDASVAWRTGLWYWMTQNGPGTMTAHNAMVNGAGFGQTIRSINGSIECNGGNPAQVQSRVNSYQQFVGILGTTPGANLYC
;
A
#
# COMPACT_ATOMS: atom_id res chain seq x y z
N MET A 1 95.74 -57.76 -30.56
CA MET A 1 95.83 -57.10 -29.23
C MET A 1 94.55 -56.27 -29.10
N SER A 2 93.60 -56.41 -28.17
CA SER A 2 93.54 -56.97 -26.82
C SER A 2 92.08 -57.41 -26.48
N ARG A 3 92.02 -58.51 -25.72
CA ARG A 3 91.00 -59.14 -24.84
C ARG A 3 89.66 -58.39 -24.57
N GLN A 4 88.49 -59.01 -24.69
CA GLN A 4 87.82 -60.07 -23.88
C GLN A 4 87.26 -59.61 -22.49
N ARG A 5 85.97 -59.92 -22.27
CA ARG A 5 85.23 -60.21 -21.01
C ARG A 5 84.49 -59.05 -20.29
N SER A 6 83.15 -59.17 -20.14
CA SER A 6 82.48 -59.63 -18.89
C SER A 6 81.00 -59.19 -18.81
N LEU A 7 80.16 -60.12 -18.32
CA LEU A 7 78.75 -59.96 -17.95
C LEU A 7 78.55 -59.02 -16.73
N ALA A 8 77.37 -58.39 -16.59
CA ALA A 8 76.35 -58.73 -15.57
C ALA A 8 75.27 -57.64 -15.36
N LEU A 9 74.07 -58.14 -15.06
CA LEU A 9 72.79 -57.53 -14.62
C LEU A 9 72.87 -56.37 -13.60
N ALA A 10 71.94 -55.40 -13.71
CA ALA A 10 70.75 -55.27 -12.84
C ALA A 10 70.11 -53.86 -13.03
N GLY A 11 68.78 -53.81 -13.17
CA GLY A 11 68.03 -52.59 -13.50
C GLY A 11 67.75 -51.65 -12.33
N VAL A 12 67.15 -50.49 -12.63
CA VAL A 12 66.01 -49.86 -11.93
C VAL A 12 65.43 -48.73 -12.80
N LEU A 13 64.09 -48.67 -12.75
CA LEU A 13 63.08 -47.71 -13.19
C LEU A 13 63.41 -46.21 -13.41
N ALA A 14 62.52 -45.63 -14.24
CA ALA A 14 61.91 -44.28 -14.16
C ALA A 14 62.75 -43.09 -14.67
N VAL A 15 62.23 -42.08 -15.37
CA VAL A 15 60.89 -41.67 -15.86
C VAL A 15 61.19 -40.62 -16.94
N VAL A 16 60.47 -40.64 -18.06
CA VAL A 16 60.56 -39.62 -19.12
C VAL A 16 59.74 -38.40 -18.71
N ALA A 17 60.39 -37.27 -18.40
CA ALA A 17 59.71 -35.99 -18.25
C ALA A 17 59.77 -35.22 -19.57
N ALA A 18 58.74 -35.39 -20.41
CA ALA A 18 58.49 -34.50 -21.54
C ALA A 18 57.82 -33.21 -21.00
N LEU A 19 58.53 -32.09 -21.07
CA LEU A 19 58.01 -30.78 -20.70
C LEU A 19 57.09 -30.28 -21.82
N ALA A 20 55.83 -30.73 -21.82
CA ALA A 20 54.79 -30.12 -22.64
C ALA A 20 54.40 -28.79 -21.98
N VAL A 21 54.72 -27.67 -22.65
CA VAL A 21 54.16 -26.36 -22.30
C VAL A 21 52.67 -26.43 -22.61
N VAL A 22 51.87 -26.73 -21.59
CA VAL A 22 50.42 -26.60 -21.64
C VAL A 22 50.11 -25.11 -21.58
N LEU A 23 49.92 -24.48 -22.74
CA LEU A 23 49.18 -23.23 -22.79
C LEU A 23 47.76 -23.57 -22.29
N PRO A 24 47.23 -22.88 -21.27
CA PRO A 24 45.84 -23.06 -20.90
C PRO A 24 45.00 -22.65 -22.11
N SER A 25 44.34 -23.62 -22.74
CA SER A 25 43.19 -23.36 -23.59
C SER A 25 42.15 -22.67 -22.71
N ALA A 26 42.08 -21.34 -22.79
CA ALA A 26 40.99 -20.60 -22.21
C ALA A 26 39.72 -21.04 -22.96
N SER A 27 38.98 -21.98 -22.38
CA SER A 27 37.59 -22.21 -22.74
C SER A 27 36.88 -20.89 -22.52
N ALA A 28 36.54 -20.17 -23.59
CA ALA A 28 35.68 -19.00 -23.47
C ALA A 28 34.35 -19.50 -22.88
N SER A 29 34.15 -19.26 -21.58
CA SER A 29 32.88 -19.57 -20.93
C SER A 29 31.81 -18.71 -21.58
N ALA A 30 30.74 -19.35 -22.07
CA ALA A 30 29.57 -18.65 -22.58
C ALA A 30 29.11 -17.60 -21.55
N ALA A 31 28.64 -16.45 -22.01
CA ALA A 31 28.15 -15.40 -21.12
C ALA A 31 26.99 -15.95 -20.26
N ASN A 32 26.79 -15.40 -19.06
CA ASN A 32 25.62 -15.79 -18.28
C ASN A 32 24.33 -15.43 -19.04
N CYS A 33 23.32 -16.29 -18.98
CA CYS A 33 22.03 -15.96 -19.57
C CYS A 33 21.41 -14.77 -18.83
N VAL A 34 20.95 -13.76 -19.58
CA VAL A 34 20.11 -12.69 -19.04
C VAL A 34 18.70 -13.25 -18.74
N ALA A 35 17.79 -12.42 -18.23
CA ALA A 35 16.42 -12.84 -17.94
C ALA A 35 15.75 -13.51 -19.16
N ALA A 36 15.04 -14.62 -18.94
CA ALA A 36 14.41 -15.39 -20.02
C ALA A 36 13.30 -14.59 -20.70
N TRP A 37 13.22 -14.68 -22.03
CA TRP A 37 12.16 -14.08 -22.82
C TRP A 37 10.79 -14.60 -22.39
N GLN A 38 9.85 -13.68 -22.26
CA GLN A 38 8.45 -13.91 -21.90
C GLN A 38 7.54 -13.36 -23.01
N SER A 39 6.54 -14.15 -23.41
CA SER A 39 5.61 -13.81 -24.50
C SER A 39 4.74 -12.59 -24.21
N GLN A 40 4.37 -12.38 -22.95
CA GLN A 40 3.50 -11.27 -22.55
C GLN A 40 4.26 -9.95 -22.30
N SER A 41 5.58 -10.00 -22.20
CA SER A 41 6.41 -8.81 -21.94
C SER A 41 6.62 -7.98 -23.20
N VAL A 42 6.61 -6.66 -23.00
CA VAL A 42 7.01 -5.68 -24.02
C VAL A 42 8.52 -5.46 -23.91
N TYR A 43 9.21 -5.50 -25.04
CA TYR A 43 10.63 -5.16 -25.15
C TYR A 43 10.78 -3.99 -26.12
N THR A 44 11.65 -3.03 -25.80
CA THR A 44 11.95 -1.90 -26.67
C THR A 44 13.40 -1.96 -27.15
N GLY A 45 13.74 -1.13 -28.14
CA GLY A 45 15.08 -1.15 -28.75
C GLY A 45 16.18 -1.01 -27.69
N GLY A 46 17.14 -1.95 -27.70
CA GLY A 46 18.24 -2.03 -26.75
C GLY A 46 18.03 -2.98 -25.56
N MET A 47 16.81 -3.50 -25.33
CA MET A 47 16.54 -4.46 -24.25
C MET A 47 17.06 -5.87 -24.60
N THR A 48 17.44 -6.66 -23.59
CA THR A 48 17.95 -8.02 -23.80
C THR A 48 17.12 -9.11 -23.11
N ALA A 49 17.00 -10.28 -23.72
CA ALA A 49 16.36 -11.45 -23.13
C ALA A 49 17.09 -12.75 -23.52
N SER A 50 17.06 -13.80 -22.70
CA SER A 50 17.59 -15.11 -23.05
C SER A 50 16.52 -16.04 -23.61
N TYR A 51 16.83 -16.78 -24.67
CA TYR A 51 15.92 -17.73 -25.29
C TYR A 51 16.72 -18.82 -26.00
N ASN A 52 16.36 -20.09 -25.76
CA ASN A 52 17.01 -21.27 -26.33
C ASN A 52 18.55 -21.30 -26.14
N GLY A 53 19.03 -20.88 -24.96
CA GLY A 53 20.47 -20.91 -24.63
C GLY A 53 21.30 -19.81 -25.31
N HIS A 54 20.65 -18.75 -25.77
CA HIS A 54 21.29 -17.55 -26.32
C HIS A 54 20.75 -16.30 -25.64
N ASN A 55 21.57 -15.26 -25.57
CA ASN A 55 21.11 -13.91 -25.23
C ASN A 55 20.72 -13.17 -26.52
N TRP A 56 19.68 -12.36 -26.47
CA TRP A 56 19.12 -11.66 -27.61
C TRP A 56 18.91 -10.18 -27.27
N LEU A 57 19.08 -9.30 -28.25
CA LEU A 57 18.87 -7.84 -28.14
C LEU A 57 17.69 -7.42 -29.02
N ALA A 58 16.69 -6.76 -28.45
CA ALA A 58 15.57 -6.18 -29.18
C ALA A 58 16.05 -4.96 -29.98
N ARG A 59 15.71 -4.88 -31.26
CA ARG A 59 16.08 -3.77 -32.15
C ARG A 59 15.10 -2.59 -32.05
N TRP A 60 13.84 -2.89 -31.76
CA TRP A 60 12.74 -1.93 -31.59
C TRP A 60 11.64 -2.57 -30.75
N TRP A 61 10.51 -1.86 -30.60
CA TRP A 61 9.36 -2.33 -29.84
C TRP A 61 8.87 -3.70 -30.33
N THR A 62 8.68 -4.65 -29.41
CA THR A 62 8.12 -5.98 -29.68
C THR A 62 7.40 -6.55 -28.47
N GLN A 63 6.34 -7.32 -28.72
CA GLN A 63 5.63 -8.12 -27.72
C GLN A 63 5.21 -9.43 -28.39
N ASN A 64 5.33 -10.56 -27.68
CA ASN A 64 4.92 -11.88 -28.17
C ASN A 64 5.59 -12.34 -29.49
N GLN A 65 6.76 -11.79 -29.84
CA GLN A 65 7.57 -12.28 -30.96
C GLN A 65 8.84 -12.91 -30.41
N ALA A 66 8.94 -14.24 -30.49
CA ALA A 66 10.05 -14.99 -29.90
C ALA A 66 11.38 -14.70 -30.62
N PRO A 67 12.52 -14.63 -29.90
CA PRO A 67 13.84 -14.51 -30.50
C PRO A 67 14.20 -15.73 -31.37
N GLY A 68 15.03 -15.51 -32.40
CA GLY A 68 15.50 -16.56 -33.32
C GLY A 68 14.62 -16.82 -34.54
N THR A 69 13.35 -16.41 -34.53
CA THR A 69 12.44 -16.52 -35.69
C THR A 69 11.96 -15.18 -36.23
N ASN A 70 12.22 -14.09 -35.51
CA ASN A 70 11.77 -12.74 -35.84
C ASN A 70 12.96 -11.77 -35.92
N GLU A 71 12.98 -10.91 -36.94
CA GLU A 71 14.07 -9.96 -37.20
C GLU A 71 14.25 -8.87 -36.13
N VAL A 72 13.26 -8.72 -35.24
CA VAL A 72 13.28 -7.78 -34.13
C VAL A 72 14.33 -8.13 -33.07
N TRP A 73 14.83 -9.36 -33.06
CA TRP A 73 15.84 -9.83 -32.12
C TRP A 73 17.19 -10.08 -32.80
N THR A 74 18.25 -9.49 -32.25
CA THR A 74 19.64 -9.72 -32.67
C THR A 74 20.32 -10.65 -31.69
N ASP A 75 20.77 -11.82 -32.16
CA ASP A 75 21.52 -12.79 -31.35
C ASP A 75 22.81 -12.15 -30.79
N GLN A 76 23.04 -12.29 -29.49
CA GLN A 76 24.21 -11.81 -28.76
C GLN A 76 25.17 -12.94 -28.36
N GLY A 77 24.89 -14.18 -28.82
CA GLY A 77 25.70 -15.36 -28.58
C GLY A 77 25.12 -16.31 -27.54
N THR A 78 25.74 -17.48 -27.46
CA THR A 78 25.35 -18.55 -26.53
C THR A 78 25.52 -18.11 -25.07
N CYS A 79 24.63 -18.60 -24.23
CA CYS A 79 24.66 -18.38 -22.79
C CYS A 79 24.44 -19.69 -22.02
N GLY A 80 25.03 -19.83 -20.83
CA GLY A 80 24.87 -21.01 -19.97
C GLY A 80 25.31 -20.75 -18.53
N GLY A 81 24.67 -21.39 -17.54
CA GLY A 81 25.07 -21.29 -16.11
C GLY A 81 23.98 -20.97 -15.08
N GLY A 82 22.69 -21.19 -15.34
CA GLY A 82 21.62 -21.05 -14.34
C GLY A 82 21.16 -22.41 -13.81
N THR A 83 21.57 -22.79 -12.60
CA THR A 83 21.08 -23.99 -11.90
C THR A 83 19.58 -23.89 -11.62
N THR A 84 18.83 -24.93 -11.98
CA THR A 84 17.51 -25.24 -11.43
C THR A 84 17.59 -25.31 -9.90
N PRO A 85 16.76 -24.58 -9.13
CA PRO A 85 16.83 -24.65 -7.67
C PRO A 85 16.20 -25.95 -7.13
N PRO A 86 16.81 -26.62 -6.14
CA PRO A 86 16.13 -27.60 -5.29
C PRO A 86 15.08 -26.90 -4.39
N PRO A 87 14.13 -27.63 -3.79
CA PRO A 87 13.10 -27.03 -2.95
C PRO A 87 13.72 -26.55 -1.63
N GLY A 88 13.81 -25.22 -1.49
CA GLY A 88 14.31 -24.52 -0.31
C GLY A 88 15.58 -23.70 -0.60
N GLY A 89 15.43 -22.42 -0.96
CA GLY A 89 16.55 -21.53 -1.30
C GLY A 89 16.38 -20.11 -0.76
N SER A 90 17.46 -19.56 -0.19
CA SER A 90 17.56 -18.21 0.37
C SER A 90 17.32 -17.10 -0.66
N CYS A 91 16.48 -16.10 -0.37
CA CYS A 91 16.41 -14.87 -1.17
C CYS A 91 17.72 -14.11 -1.10
N ASN A 92 18.34 -13.89 -2.25
CA ASN A 92 19.38 -12.89 -2.41
C ASN A 92 18.99 -11.98 -3.58
N HIS A 93 18.38 -10.83 -3.28
CA HIS A 93 17.96 -9.81 -4.25
C HIS A 93 18.64 -8.48 -3.93
N PRO A 94 18.90 -7.63 -4.96
CA PRO A 94 19.54 -6.33 -4.76
C PRO A 94 18.73 -5.43 -3.84
N ASN A 95 19.40 -4.57 -3.07
CA ASN A 95 18.69 -3.54 -2.29
C ASN A 95 18.01 -2.55 -3.24
N TRP A 96 16.84 -2.06 -2.84
CA TRP A 96 16.17 -0.97 -3.54
C TRP A 96 16.98 0.32 -3.43
N ALA A 97 16.98 1.11 -4.50
CA ALA A 97 17.67 2.37 -4.64
C ALA A 97 16.72 3.41 -5.25
N ALA A 98 16.58 4.54 -4.56
CA ALA A 98 15.71 5.64 -4.99
C ALA A 98 16.07 6.16 -6.38
N GLY A 99 15.06 6.42 -7.22
CA GLY A 99 15.24 6.96 -8.58
C GLY A 99 15.86 5.97 -9.60
N THR A 100 16.04 4.70 -9.22
CA THR A 100 16.46 3.64 -10.14
C THR A 100 15.25 3.08 -10.87
N TRP A 101 15.33 2.91 -12.19
CA TRP A 101 14.25 2.30 -12.96
C TRP A 101 14.20 0.78 -12.72
N TYR A 102 13.03 0.26 -12.38
CA TYR A 102 12.76 -1.15 -12.15
C TYR A 102 11.65 -1.60 -13.10
N THR A 103 11.95 -2.54 -14.00
CA THR A 103 10.92 -3.09 -14.89
C THR A 103 9.99 -4.02 -14.12
N THR A 104 8.76 -4.23 -14.60
CA THR A 104 7.85 -5.25 -14.05
C THR A 104 8.58 -6.58 -13.83
N GLY A 105 8.37 -7.21 -12.68
CA GLY A 105 9.02 -8.43 -12.22
C GLY A 105 10.33 -8.23 -11.46
N SER A 106 10.88 -7.01 -11.41
CA SER A 106 12.09 -6.72 -10.62
C SER A 106 11.84 -6.98 -9.14
N ILE A 107 12.72 -7.74 -8.48
CA ILE A 107 12.63 -7.99 -7.04
C ILE A 107 13.75 -7.25 -6.31
N VAL A 108 13.40 -6.47 -5.30
CA VAL A 108 14.33 -5.70 -4.48
C VAL A 108 14.15 -5.99 -3.00
N ARG A 109 15.22 -5.89 -2.24
CA ARG A 109 15.17 -5.82 -0.77
C ARG A 109 15.04 -4.36 -0.34
N TYR A 110 13.97 -4.01 0.34
CA TYR A 110 13.75 -2.65 0.82
C TYR A 110 14.41 -2.44 2.19
N THR A 111 14.53 -1.19 2.63
CA THR A 111 15.26 -0.80 3.87
C THR A 111 14.65 -1.38 5.14
N ASN A 112 13.36 -1.76 5.10
CA ASN A 112 12.67 -2.48 6.17
C ASN A 112 13.05 -3.98 6.26
N GLY A 113 13.93 -4.45 5.38
CA GLY A 113 14.42 -5.83 5.34
C GLY A 113 13.53 -6.81 4.58
N LEU A 114 12.37 -6.37 4.07
CA LEU A 114 11.42 -7.16 3.27
C LEU A 114 11.75 -7.09 1.78
N TYR A 115 11.17 -8.00 1.00
CA TYR A 115 11.33 -8.04 -0.46
C TYR A 115 10.05 -7.59 -1.15
N TYR A 116 10.21 -6.95 -2.30
CA TYR A 116 9.10 -6.44 -3.12
C TYR A 116 9.36 -6.73 -4.59
N ILE A 117 8.32 -7.10 -5.32
CA ILE A 117 8.31 -7.32 -6.76
C ILE A 117 7.60 -6.17 -7.47
N ALA A 118 8.18 -5.66 -8.56
CA ALA A 118 7.55 -4.61 -9.34
C ALA A 118 6.37 -5.19 -10.14
N GLU A 119 5.15 -4.71 -9.95
CA GLU A 119 3.99 -5.14 -10.76
C GLU A 119 3.90 -4.38 -12.09
N HIS A 120 4.40 -3.14 -12.09
CA HIS A 120 4.45 -2.26 -13.24
C HIS A 120 5.86 -1.67 -13.38
N ASP A 121 6.24 -1.26 -14.59
CA ASP A 121 7.47 -0.51 -14.82
C ASP A 121 7.52 0.73 -13.92
N ASN A 122 8.55 0.80 -13.10
CA ASN A 122 8.65 1.74 -12.01
C ASN A 122 9.90 2.65 -12.18
N PRO A 123 9.74 3.98 -12.28
CA PRO A 123 10.85 4.94 -12.37
C PRO A 123 11.66 5.14 -11.08
N GLY A 124 11.54 4.26 -10.10
CA GLY A 124 12.24 4.35 -8.81
C GLY A 124 11.40 4.93 -7.68
N TYR A 125 10.08 4.83 -7.79
CA TYR A 125 9.15 5.01 -6.68
C TYR A 125 9.35 3.94 -5.61
N ASP A 126 9.00 4.30 -4.40
CA ASP A 126 9.30 3.56 -3.20
C ASP A 126 8.34 2.36 -2.98
N PRO A 127 8.87 1.14 -2.69
CA PRO A 127 8.11 -0.07 -2.38
C PRO A 127 7.05 0.02 -1.29
N ILE A 128 7.16 0.95 -0.34
CA ILE A 128 6.17 1.11 0.72
C ILE A 128 5.22 2.30 0.50
N ILE A 129 5.48 3.15 -0.50
CA ILE A 129 4.63 4.32 -0.81
C ILE A 129 3.63 3.98 -1.90
N SER A 130 4.00 3.14 -2.88
CA SER A 130 3.15 2.83 -4.02
C SER A 130 2.95 1.33 -4.21
N THR A 131 1.80 0.84 -3.75
CA THR A 131 1.31 -0.52 -4.03
C THR A 131 0.80 -0.68 -5.47
N TRP A 132 0.85 0.38 -6.29
CA TRP A 132 0.60 0.27 -7.73
C TRP A 132 1.82 -0.29 -8.46
N TYR A 133 3.02 0.12 -8.06
CA TYR A 133 4.24 -0.33 -8.69
C TYR A 133 4.87 -1.54 -8.01
N TRP A 134 4.62 -1.75 -6.72
CA TRP A 134 5.30 -2.78 -5.93
C TRP A 134 4.34 -3.63 -5.12
N ASP A 135 4.60 -4.94 -5.14
CA ASP A 135 3.93 -5.92 -4.31
C ASP A 135 4.92 -6.65 -3.40
N PRO A 136 4.54 -7.07 -2.18
CA PRO A 136 5.42 -7.85 -1.32
C PRO A 136 5.80 -9.20 -1.96
N TYR A 137 7.07 -9.56 -1.86
CA TYR A 137 7.62 -10.78 -2.42
C TYR A 137 8.15 -11.71 -1.31
N THR A 138 7.93 -13.01 -1.46
CA THR A 138 8.53 -14.04 -0.61
C THR A 138 9.40 -15.00 -1.41
N CYS A 139 10.48 -15.46 -0.79
CA CYS A 139 11.51 -16.30 -1.40
C CYS A 139 11.03 -17.68 -1.85
N SER A 140 9.83 -18.07 -1.44
CA SER A 140 9.20 -19.34 -1.77
C SER A 140 8.54 -19.38 -3.15
N GLY A 141 8.54 -18.29 -3.92
CA GLY A 141 8.00 -18.24 -5.28
C GLY A 141 6.46 -18.29 -5.35
N THR A 142 5.79 -18.31 -4.19
CA THR A 142 4.35 -18.11 -4.08
C THR A 142 4.14 -16.68 -3.54
N PRO A 143 3.44 -15.81 -4.28
CA PRO A 143 2.97 -14.56 -3.70
C PRO A 143 2.18 -14.90 -2.44
N PRO A 144 2.40 -14.23 -1.30
CA PRO A 144 1.41 -14.31 -0.25
C PRO A 144 0.11 -13.80 -0.88
N SER A 145 -0.95 -14.60 -0.88
CA SER A 145 -2.29 -14.19 -1.30
C SER A 145 -2.92 -13.17 -0.33
N ASN A 146 -2.09 -12.42 0.39
CA ASN A 146 -2.48 -11.40 1.33
C ASN A 146 -1.67 -10.14 1.00
N PRO A 147 -2.34 -9.00 0.80
CA PRO A 147 -1.67 -7.70 0.77
C PRO A 147 -0.80 -7.55 2.02
N PRO A 148 0.21 -6.65 2.04
CA PRO A 148 1.03 -6.43 3.23
C PRO A 148 0.07 -6.28 4.41
N THR A 149 0.18 -7.17 5.39
CA THR A 149 -0.80 -7.27 6.47
C THR A 149 -0.89 -5.92 7.13
N ASN A 150 -1.97 -5.19 6.83
CA ASN A 150 -2.30 -3.96 7.52
C ASN A 150 -2.27 -4.29 9.01
N PRO A 151 -1.63 -3.48 9.87
CA PRO A 151 -1.61 -3.74 11.29
C PRO A 151 -3.05 -3.99 11.78
N GLY A 152 -3.35 -5.22 12.23
CA GLY A 152 -4.69 -5.61 12.67
C GLY A 152 -5.71 -6.00 11.58
N GLY A 153 -5.31 -6.17 10.31
CA GLY A 153 -6.22 -6.63 9.25
C GLY A 153 -7.20 -5.58 8.73
N PHE A 154 -6.94 -4.30 8.96
CA PHE A 154 -7.73 -3.20 8.40
C PHE A 154 -7.69 -3.21 6.87
N VAL A 155 -8.72 -2.73 6.17
CA VAL A 155 -8.79 -2.80 4.69
C VAL A 155 -8.12 -1.63 3.97
N VAL A 156 -7.71 -0.58 4.69
CA VAL A 156 -6.98 0.57 4.15
C VAL A 156 -5.53 0.48 4.59
N SER A 157 -4.61 0.39 3.64
CA SER A 157 -3.17 0.43 3.92
C SER A 157 -2.69 1.84 4.22
N GLU A 158 -1.51 1.95 4.85
CA GLU A 158 -0.88 3.25 5.09
C GLU A 158 -0.61 3.99 3.76
N ALA A 159 -0.20 3.26 2.72
CA ALA A 159 -0.03 3.81 1.37
C ALA A 159 -1.34 4.36 0.81
N ALA A 160 -2.43 3.60 0.90
CA ALA A 160 -3.76 4.07 0.47
C ALA A 160 -4.22 5.28 1.28
N PHE A 161 -4.01 5.29 2.60
CA PHE A 161 -4.31 6.44 3.46
C PHE A 161 -3.50 7.68 3.07
N ASN A 162 -2.21 7.53 2.76
CA ASN A 162 -1.37 8.61 2.27
C ASN A 162 -1.82 9.13 0.89
N GLN A 163 -2.30 8.25 0.01
CA GLN A 163 -2.86 8.64 -1.29
C GLN A 163 -4.20 9.37 -1.15
N MET A 164 -5.03 8.96 -0.19
CA MET A 164 -6.30 9.64 0.12
C MET A 164 -6.06 11.04 0.71
N PHE A 165 -5.00 11.22 1.50
CA PHE A 165 -4.74 12.45 2.25
C PHE A 165 -3.29 12.95 2.08
N PRO A 166 -2.90 13.40 0.88
CA PRO A 166 -1.52 13.80 0.58
C PRO A 166 -1.11 15.10 1.27
N GLY A 167 -2.07 15.99 1.60
CA GLY A 167 -1.84 17.29 2.22
C GLY A 167 -2.19 17.35 3.72
N ARG A 168 -2.44 16.21 4.36
CA ARG A 168 -2.95 16.19 5.74
C ARG A 168 -1.99 16.86 6.72
N ASN A 169 -2.57 17.41 7.79
CA ASN A 169 -1.81 17.79 8.96
C ASN A 169 -1.15 16.55 9.61
N SER A 170 0.10 16.70 10.05
CA SER A 170 0.87 15.61 10.70
C SER A 170 0.23 15.07 11.97
N PHE A 171 -0.71 15.81 12.58
CA PHE A 171 -1.57 15.33 13.66
C PHE A 171 -2.33 14.05 13.28
N TYR A 172 -2.86 13.97 12.06
CA TYR A 172 -3.64 12.82 11.60
C TYR A 172 -2.73 11.71 11.09
N THR A 173 -2.22 10.91 12.02
CA THR A 173 -1.38 9.75 11.71
C THR A 173 -2.23 8.54 11.36
N TYR A 174 -1.70 7.68 10.48
CA TYR A 174 -2.31 6.39 10.17
C TYR A 174 -2.33 5.49 11.41
N GLN A 175 -1.26 5.51 12.20
CA GLN A 175 -1.14 4.76 13.46
C GLN A 175 -2.18 5.22 14.49
N GLY A 176 -2.52 6.51 14.52
CA GLY A 176 -3.62 7.02 15.33
C GLY A 176 -4.97 6.42 14.95
N LEU A 177 -5.24 6.28 13.64
CA LEU A 177 -6.44 5.61 13.14
C LEU A 177 -6.43 4.13 13.52
N ILE A 178 -5.33 3.41 13.26
CA ILE A 178 -5.18 1.99 13.61
C ILE A 178 -5.42 1.75 15.11
N ALA A 179 -4.83 2.57 15.98
CA ALA A 179 -5.03 2.46 17.42
C ALA A 179 -6.51 2.64 17.82
N ALA A 180 -7.23 3.52 17.12
CA ALA A 180 -8.63 3.80 17.38
C ALA A 180 -9.59 2.68 16.94
N LEU A 181 -9.22 1.85 15.96
CA LEU A 181 -10.09 0.79 15.42
C LEU A 181 -10.57 -0.19 16.50
N SER A 182 -9.74 -0.46 17.51
CA SER A 182 -10.07 -1.35 18.62
C SER A 182 -11.29 -0.90 19.44
N ALA A 183 -11.64 0.40 19.40
CA ALA A 183 -12.82 0.93 20.08
C ALA A 183 -14.14 0.47 19.42
N TYR A 184 -14.10 0.08 18.14
CA TYR A 184 -15.27 -0.35 17.37
C TYR A 184 -14.91 -1.53 16.46
N PRO A 185 -14.80 -2.76 17.01
CA PRO A 185 -14.29 -3.92 16.27
C PRO A 185 -15.09 -4.32 15.02
N SER A 186 -16.35 -3.89 14.90
CA SER A 186 -17.21 -4.17 13.73
C SER A 186 -17.03 -3.19 12.56
N PHE A 187 -16.37 -2.06 12.78
CA PHE A 187 -16.08 -1.07 11.73
C PHE A 187 -15.13 -1.66 10.68
N ALA A 188 -15.54 -1.63 9.41
CA ALA A 188 -14.78 -2.14 8.27
C ALA A 188 -14.33 -3.61 8.40
N THR A 189 -15.02 -4.39 9.23
CA THR A 189 -14.81 -5.84 9.41
C THR A 189 -16.11 -6.64 9.22
N THR A 190 -17.23 -5.95 8.99
CA THR A 190 -18.56 -6.55 8.81
C THR A 190 -18.88 -6.72 7.32
N GLY A 191 -19.50 -7.85 6.95
CA GLY A 191 -19.86 -8.15 5.56
C GLY A 191 -18.70 -8.66 4.69
N SER A 192 -18.89 -8.62 3.37
CA SER A 192 -17.89 -9.03 2.37
C SER A 192 -16.73 -8.03 2.28
N ASP A 193 -15.61 -8.42 1.66
CA ASP A 193 -14.47 -7.52 1.46
C ASP A 193 -14.86 -6.23 0.71
N THR A 194 -15.77 -6.34 -0.27
CA THR A 194 -16.38 -5.19 -0.94
C THR A 194 -17.06 -4.23 0.04
N VAL A 195 -17.93 -4.75 0.93
CA VAL A 195 -18.66 -3.93 1.91
C VAL A 195 -17.71 -3.28 2.92
N ARG A 196 -16.67 -4.00 3.36
CA ARG A 196 -15.65 -3.48 4.28
C ARG A 196 -14.88 -2.32 3.67
N ARG A 197 -14.43 -2.45 2.41
CA ARG A 197 -13.74 -1.38 1.67
C ARG A 197 -14.66 -0.20 1.39
N GLN A 198 -15.92 -0.46 1.03
CA GLN A 198 -16.94 0.58 0.86
C GLN A 198 -17.15 1.37 2.16
N GLU A 199 -17.31 0.69 3.29
CA GLU A 199 -17.48 1.35 4.58
C GLU A 199 -16.25 2.22 4.93
N ALA A 200 -15.04 1.67 4.80
CA ALA A 200 -13.82 2.40 5.10
C ALA A 200 -13.66 3.65 4.19
N ALA A 201 -13.91 3.49 2.88
CA ALA A 201 -13.91 4.62 1.95
C ALA A 201 -14.99 5.65 2.29
N ALA A 202 -16.19 5.22 2.67
CA ALA A 202 -17.29 6.10 3.01
C ALA A 202 -17.00 6.93 4.27
N PHE A 203 -16.43 6.31 5.30
CA PHE A 203 -15.98 7.01 6.50
C PHE A 203 -14.91 8.05 6.15
N LEU A 204 -13.84 7.63 5.48
CA LEU A 204 -12.72 8.51 5.14
C LEU A 204 -13.13 9.63 4.17
N ALA A 205 -14.08 9.40 3.27
CA ALA A 205 -14.58 10.43 2.35
C ALA A 205 -15.39 11.52 3.07
N ASN A 206 -16.19 11.15 4.07
CA ASN A 206 -16.85 12.14 4.91
C ASN A 206 -15.83 12.89 5.77
N VAL A 207 -14.84 12.20 6.34
CA VAL A 207 -13.73 12.83 7.07
C VAL A 207 -12.96 13.82 6.19
N ASN A 208 -12.69 13.46 4.93
CA ASN A 208 -12.08 14.33 3.94
C ASN A 208 -12.87 15.63 3.78
N HIS A 209 -14.20 15.53 3.70
CA HIS A 209 -15.07 16.67 3.56
C HIS A 209 -15.08 17.57 4.80
N GLU A 210 -15.25 16.99 6.00
CA GLU A 210 -15.34 17.75 7.26
C GLU A 210 -14.05 18.54 7.57
N THR A 211 -12.90 18.05 7.13
CA THR A 211 -11.59 18.56 7.56
C THR A 211 -10.78 19.22 6.45
N GLY A 212 -11.33 19.30 5.23
CA GLY A 212 -10.58 19.75 4.05
C GLY A 212 -9.38 18.84 3.75
N GLY A 213 -9.59 17.53 3.73
CA GLY A 213 -8.55 16.54 3.49
C GLY A 213 -7.57 16.37 4.65
N LEU A 214 -8.10 16.39 5.89
CA LEU A 214 -7.34 16.31 7.13
C LEU A 214 -6.33 17.45 7.32
N VAL A 215 -6.49 18.58 6.61
CA VAL A 215 -5.68 19.78 6.81
C VAL A 215 -6.04 20.45 8.14
N HIS A 216 -7.31 20.44 8.49
CA HIS A 216 -7.82 21.14 9.68
C HIS A 216 -8.07 20.17 10.84
N ILE A 217 -7.51 20.51 12.00
CA ILE A 217 -7.75 19.80 13.27
C ILE A 217 -8.96 20.39 14.00
N VAL A 218 -9.16 21.70 13.85
CA VAL A 218 -10.19 22.48 14.54
C VAL A 218 -10.99 23.29 13.53
N GLU A 219 -12.21 23.65 13.89
CA GLU A 219 -13.03 24.61 13.16
C GLU A 219 -12.27 25.92 12.94
N GLN A 220 -12.31 26.45 11.71
CA GLN A 220 -11.52 27.62 11.33
C GLN A 220 -12.18 28.95 11.74
N ASN A 221 -13.51 29.03 11.75
CA ASN A 221 -14.21 30.25 12.10
C ASN A 221 -14.33 30.39 13.63
N THR A 222 -13.31 30.99 14.25
CA THR A 222 -13.26 31.17 15.71
C THR A 222 -14.39 32.01 16.29
N ALA A 223 -15.04 32.85 15.47
CA ALA A 223 -16.22 33.62 15.89
C ALA A 223 -17.41 32.73 16.27
N ASN A 224 -17.49 31.52 15.70
CA ASN A 224 -18.56 30.56 15.99
C ASN A 224 -18.35 29.80 17.30
N TYR A 225 -17.14 29.79 17.87
CA TYR A 225 -16.82 28.92 19.01
C TYR A 225 -17.78 29.03 20.21
N PRO A 226 -18.29 30.23 20.59
CA PRO A 226 -19.26 30.37 21.66
C PRO A 226 -20.66 29.78 21.38
N HIS A 227 -20.97 29.40 20.14
CA HIS A 227 -22.29 28.87 19.75
C HIS A 227 -22.52 27.44 20.24
N TYR A 228 -21.45 26.66 20.43
CA TYR A 228 -21.53 25.21 20.67
C TYR A 228 -21.72 24.83 22.15
N CYS A 229 -22.23 25.76 22.96
CA CYS A 229 -22.60 25.52 24.34
C CYS A 229 -24.12 25.56 24.46
N ASP A 230 -24.74 24.39 24.56
CA ASP A 230 -26.14 24.28 24.98
C ASP A 230 -26.21 24.40 26.51
N ALA A 231 -26.52 25.61 26.98
CA ALA A 231 -26.70 25.91 28.40
C ALA A 231 -27.95 25.25 29.01
N GLY A 232 -28.86 24.71 28.19
CA GLY A 232 -30.02 23.95 28.65
C GLY A 232 -29.67 22.54 29.15
N GLN A 233 -28.48 22.04 28.83
CA GLN A 233 -28.01 20.75 29.35
C GLN A 233 -27.75 20.83 30.86
N PRO A 234 -28.18 19.84 31.66
CA PRO A 234 -28.03 19.87 33.12
C PRO A 234 -26.56 19.89 33.60
N TYR A 235 -25.63 19.41 32.75
CA TYR A 235 -24.19 19.44 33.00
C TYR A 235 -23.51 20.71 32.45
N GLY A 236 -24.24 21.57 31.75
CA GLY A 236 -23.74 22.83 31.20
C GLY A 236 -22.48 22.66 30.33
N CYS A 237 -21.56 23.60 30.48
CA CYS A 237 -20.36 23.76 29.67
C CYS A 237 -19.11 23.93 30.55
N PRO A 238 -18.72 22.90 31.31
CA PRO A 238 -17.70 23.02 32.36
C PRO A 238 -16.30 23.36 31.84
N ALA A 239 -16.00 23.10 30.56
CA ALA A 239 -14.74 23.52 29.93
C ALA A 239 -14.76 24.99 29.44
N GLY A 240 -15.91 25.67 29.54
CA GLY A 240 -16.15 27.03 29.08
C GLY A 240 -17.12 27.11 27.90
N GLN A 241 -17.81 28.26 27.78
CA GLN A 241 -18.83 28.48 26.73
C GLN A 241 -18.27 28.30 25.31
N ALA A 242 -17.02 28.71 25.07
CA ALA A 242 -16.38 28.64 23.76
C ALA A 242 -15.48 27.39 23.59
N ALA A 243 -15.71 26.32 24.36
CA ALA A 243 -14.80 25.16 24.39
C ALA A 243 -15.24 23.98 23.52
N TYR A 244 -16.46 23.98 22.97
CA TYR A 244 -17.06 22.81 22.29
C TYR A 244 -17.22 22.98 20.77
N TYR A 245 -16.38 23.81 20.16
CA TYR A 245 -16.25 23.96 18.71
C TYR A 245 -15.78 22.67 18.02
N GLY A 246 -15.89 22.64 16.69
CA GLY A 246 -15.55 21.47 15.89
C GLY A 246 -14.09 21.04 16.03
N ARG A 247 -13.86 19.76 16.33
CA ARG A 247 -12.52 19.15 16.36
C ARG A 247 -12.47 17.76 15.74
N GLY A 248 -11.29 17.40 15.23
CA GLY A 248 -10.98 16.05 14.78
C GLY A 248 -11.69 15.66 13.48
N PRO A 249 -11.68 14.37 13.13
CA PRO A 249 -12.00 13.88 11.79
C PRO A 249 -13.47 14.06 11.39
N ILE A 250 -14.38 14.21 12.35
CA ILE A 250 -15.81 14.46 12.11
C ILE A 250 -16.24 15.86 12.58
N GLN A 251 -15.28 16.73 12.92
CA GLN A 251 -15.55 18.05 13.48
C GLN A 251 -16.53 18.01 14.66
N LEU A 252 -16.28 17.12 15.64
CA LEU A 252 -17.11 16.93 16.82
C LEU A 252 -17.40 18.28 17.48
N SER A 253 -18.68 18.64 17.57
CA SER A 253 -19.17 19.94 18.02
C SER A 253 -20.30 19.77 19.02
N TRP A 254 -20.54 20.77 19.87
CA TRP A 254 -21.55 20.81 20.94
C TRP A 254 -21.22 20.04 22.22
N ASN A 255 -21.39 20.69 23.38
CA ASN A 255 -21.18 20.10 24.71
C ASN A 255 -21.88 18.74 24.91
N PHE A 256 -23.09 18.56 24.41
CA PHE A 256 -23.80 17.28 24.52
C PHE A 256 -23.16 16.15 23.72
N ASN A 257 -22.58 16.43 22.55
CA ASN A 257 -21.86 15.42 21.78
C ASN A 257 -20.51 15.08 22.44
N TYR A 258 -19.78 16.08 22.96
CA TYR A 258 -18.58 15.83 23.75
C TYR A 258 -18.89 14.99 25.00
N LYS A 259 -20.02 15.24 25.67
CA LYS A 259 -20.49 14.40 26.79
C LYS A 259 -20.77 12.96 26.33
N ALA A 260 -21.59 12.79 25.30
CA ALA A 260 -21.99 11.46 24.83
C ALA A 260 -20.81 10.64 24.28
N ALA A 261 -19.89 11.27 23.54
CA ALA A 261 -18.65 10.64 23.08
C ALA A 261 -17.73 10.30 24.25
N GLY A 262 -17.58 11.21 25.21
CA GLY A 262 -16.78 10.99 26.41
C GLY A 262 -17.27 9.80 27.24
N ASP A 263 -18.58 9.71 27.46
CA ASP A 263 -19.20 8.59 28.17
C ASP A 263 -18.96 7.26 27.46
N ALA A 264 -19.17 7.22 26.14
CA ALA A 264 -19.02 5.99 25.35
C ALA A 264 -17.54 5.53 25.27
N LEU A 265 -16.60 6.46 25.25
CA LEU A 265 -15.17 6.17 25.09
C LEU A 265 -14.42 6.07 26.43
N GLY A 266 -15.07 6.36 27.56
CA GLY A 266 -14.44 6.45 28.87
C GLY A 266 -13.42 7.58 28.96
N LEU A 267 -13.68 8.71 28.29
CA LEU A 267 -12.78 9.86 28.19
C LEU A 267 -13.44 11.12 28.76
N PRO A 268 -12.68 12.03 29.41
CA PRO A 268 -13.23 13.24 30.02
C PRO A 268 -13.47 14.34 28.96
N LEU A 269 -14.16 14.03 27.87
CA LEU A 269 -14.30 14.96 26.74
C LEU A 269 -15.20 16.17 27.04
N LEU A 270 -16.13 16.06 27.99
CA LEU A 270 -16.93 17.21 28.43
C LEU A 270 -16.07 18.23 29.21
N THR A 271 -15.18 17.77 30.10
CA THR A 271 -14.35 18.66 30.94
C THR A 271 -12.99 18.97 30.33
N ASN A 272 -12.52 18.15 29.39
CA ASN A 272 -11.28 18.32 28.64
C ASN A 272 -11.51 18.05 27.13
N PRO A 273 -12.27 18.90 26.44
CA PRO A 273 -12.56 18.73 25.01
C PRO A 273 -11.32 18.87 24.11
N TRP A 274 -10.25 19.50 24.61
CA TRP A 274 -9.00 19.67 23.86
C TRP A 274 -8.26 18.35 23.59
N LEU A 275 -8.59 17.25 24.28
CA LEU A 275 -8.06 15.93 23.94
C LEU A 275 -8.29 15.57 22.46
N VAL A 276 -9.42 15.98 21.89
CA VAL A 276 -9.77 15.70 20.48
C VAL A 276 -8.84 16.42 19.48
N GLN A 277 -8.18 17.52 19.88
CA GLN A 277 -7.20 18.22 19.04
C GLN A 277 -5.73 17.99 19.44
N ASN A 278 -5.49 17.29 20.55
CA ASN A 278 -4.14 17.09 21.10
C ASN A 278 -3.69 15.62 21.06
N ASP A 279 -4.64 14.67 20.96
CA ASP A 279 -4.36 13.24 20.83
C ASP A 279 -5.05 12.68 19.58
N ALA A 280 -4.23 12.22 18.63
CA ALA A 280 -4.69 11.71 17.34
C ALA A 280 -5.59 10.47 17.49
N SER A 281 -5.27 9.57 18.43
CA SER A 281 -6.08 8.38 18.65
C SER A 281 -7.44 8.75 19.24
N VAL A 282 -7.48 9.69 20.19
CA VAL A 282 -8.75 10.23 20.72
C VAL A 282 -9.56 10.88 19.60
N ALA A 283 -8.95 11.68 18.74
CA ALA A 283 -9.62 12.28 17.59
C ALA A 283 -10.29 11.20 16.71
N TRP A 284 -9.54 10.18 16.30
CA TRP A 284 -10.08 9.07 15.51
C TRP A 284 -11.18 8.29 16.22
N ARG A 285 -11.04 8.04 17.53
CA ARG A 285 -12.08 7.38 18.33
C ARG A 285 -13.39 8.17 18.35
N THR A 286 -13.33 9.51 18.36
CA THR A 286 -14.55 10.34 18.27
C THR A 286 -15.22 10.26 16.89
N GLY A 287 -14.43 10.20 15.81
CA GLY A 287 -14.96 9.99 14.46
C GLY A 287 -15.65 8.63 14.31
N LEU A 288 -15.00 7.57 14.78
CA LEU A 288 -15.57 6.23 14.80
C LEU A 288 -16.81 6.15 15.70
N TRP A 289 -16.80 6.78 16.87
CA TRP A 289 -17.98 6.86 17.73
C TRP A 289 -19.17 7.44 16.98
N TYR A 290 -18.99 8.58 16.30
CA TYR A 290 -20.08 9.19 15.53
C TYR A 290 -20.59 8.24 14.45
N TRP A 291 -19.67 7.70 13.64
CA TRP A 291 -19.98 6.80 12.53
C TRP A 291 -20.75 5.54 12.96
N MET A 292 -20.36 4.97 14.10
CA MET A 292 -20.85 3.68 14.57
C MET A 292 -22.14 3.79 15.39
N THR A 293 -22.37 4.92 16.07
CA THR A 293 -23.45 4.99 17.08
C THR A 293 -24.44 6.12 16.86
N GLN A 294 -24.16 7.11 16.01
CA GLN A 294 -25.02 8.29 15.85
C GLN A 294 -25.83 8.24 14.57
N ASN A 295 -27.13 8.54 14.69
CA ASN A 295 -28.01 8.74 13.54
C ASN A 295 -27.95 10.18 13.01
N GLY A 296 -27.48 11.13 13.83
CA GLY A 296 -27.54 12.56 13.52
C GLY A 296 -28.93 12.99 13.02
N PRO A 297 -29.03 13.79 11.94
CA PRO A 297 -30.30 14.13 11.33
C PRO A 297 -30.89 13.05 10.40
N GLY A 298 -30.24 11.89 10.29
CA GLY A 298 -30.71 10.72 9.56
C GLY A 298 -31.56 9.77 10.41
N THR A 299 -31.79 8.57 9.87
CA THR A 299 -32.62 7.53 10.51
C THR A 299 -31.83 6.28 10.90
N MET A 300 -30.55 6.23 10.58
CA MET A 300 -29.66 5.11 10.87
C MET A 300 -28.22 5.59 11.05
N THR A 301 -27.37 4.75 11.65
CA THR A 301 -25.94 5.03 11.73
C THR A 301 -25.29 4.91 10.36
N ALA A 302 -24.19 5.63 10.16
CA ALA A 302 -23.45 5.56 8.90
C ALA A 302 -22.85 4.15 8.68
N HIS A 303 -22.46 3.45 9.76
CA HIS A 303 -22.13 2.03 9.71
C HIS A 303 -23.26 1.20 9.09
N ASN A 304 -24.47 1.29 9.66
CA ASN A 304 -25.63 0.53 9.19
C ASN A 304 -26.05 0.89 7.76
N ALA A 305 -25.86 2.16 7.36
CA ALA A 305 -26.10 2.57 5.99
C ALA A 305 -25.23 1.80 4.98
N MET A 306 -23.96 1.58 5.32
CA MET A 306 -23.03 0.87 4.46
C MET A 306 -23.22 -0.66 4.54
N VAL A 307 -23.27 -1.24 5.75
CA VAL A 307 -23.30 -2.70 5.89
C VAL A 307 -24.63 -3.33 5.45
N ASN A 308 -25.73 -2.58 5.49
CA ASN A 308 -27.05 -3.05 5.05
C ASN A 308 -27.38 -2.65 3.61
N GLY A 309 -26.45 -2.01 2.89
CA GLY A 309 -26.65 -1.60 1.49
C GLY A 309 -27.68 -0.48 1.30
N ALA A 310 -27.95 0.35 2.33
CA ALA A 310 -28.83 1.51 2.20
C ALA A 310 -28.21 2.60 1.30
N GLY A 311 -26.87 2.70 1.32
CA GLY A 311 -26.07 3.50 0.39
C GLY A 311 -25.40 4.72 1.02
N PHE A 312 -24.39 5.24 0.32
CA PHE A 312 -23.54 6.33 0.80
C PHE A 312 -24.32 7.61 1.14
N GLY A 313 -25.42 7.90 0.44
CA GLY A 313 -26.25 9.07 0.70
C GLY A 313 -26.86 9.07 2.11
N GLN A 314 -27.11 7.91 2.71
CA GLN A 314 -27.58 7.84 4.10
C GLN A 314 -26.46 8.22 5.10
N THR A 315 -25.19 7.99 4.76
CA THR A 315 -24.07 8.45 5.60
C THR A 315 -23.99 9.99 5.61
N ILE A 316 -24.17 10.62 4.44
CA ILE A 316 -24.25 12.09 4.31
C ILE A 316 -25.42 12.60 5.14
N ARG A 317 -26.58 11.94 5.04
CA ARG A 317 -27.78 12.30 5.79
C ARG A 317 -27.55 12.24 7.30
N SER A 318 -26.86 11.23 7.80
CA SER A 318 -26.58 11.08 9.23
C SER A 318 -25.47 12.00 9.76
N ILE A 319 -24.66 12.60 8.89
CA ILE A 319 -23.58 13.52 9.29
C ILE A 319 -24.04 14.97 9.22
N ASN A 320 -24.60 15.41 8.09
CA ASN A 320 -25.02 16.80 7.90
C ASN A 320 -26.29 16.95 7.05
N GLY A 321 -27.18 15.95 7.12
CA GLY A 321 -28.35 15.88 6.25
C GLY A 321 -29.43 16.94 6.45
N SER A 322 -29.44 17.64 7.59
CA SER A 322 -30.38 18.74 7.83
C SER A 322 -30.08 19.98 6.98
N ILE A 323 -28.83 20.11 6.49
CA ILE A 323 -28.37 21.27 5.71
C ILE A 323 -28.08 20.89 4.27
N GLU A 324 -27.54 19.68 4.03
CA GLU A 324 -27.05 19.30 2.69
C GLU A 324 -28.09 18.54 1.84
N CYS A 325 -28.82 17.59 2.44
CA CYS A 325 -29.70 16.69 1.70
C CYS A 325 -31.01 17.38 1.26
N ASN A 326 -31.80 16.68 0.45
CA ASN A 326 -33.10 17.10 -0.07
C ASN A 326 -33.02 18.42 -0.86
N GLY A 327 -31.91 18.66 -1.53
CA GLY A 327 -31.65 19.88 -2.30
C GLY A 327 -31.15 21.08 -1.47
N GLY A 328 -30.85 20.89 -0.19
CA GLY A 328 -30.35 21.97 0.69
C GLY A 328 -28.98 22.50 0.26
N ASN A 329 -28.04 21.61 -0.06
CA ASN A 329 -26.74 21.98 -0.63
C ASN A 329 -26.19 20.91 -1.59
N PRO A 330 -26.68 20.87 -2.84
CA PRO A 330 -26.26 19.85 -3.82
C PRO A 330 -24.75 19.85 -4.11
N ALA A 331 -24.09 21.00 -4.02
CA ALA A 331 -22.65 21.10 -4.25
C ALA A 331 -21.83 20.38 -3.18
N GLN A 332 -22.24 20.46 -1.90
CA GLN A 332 -21.54 19.73 -0.83
C GLN A 332 -21.80 18.23 -0.89
N VAL A 333 -23.03 17.81 -1.19
CA VAL A 333 -23.35 16.39 -1.45
C VAL A 333 -22.47 15.85 -2.59
N GLN A 334 -22.35 16.59 -3.70
CA GLN A 334 -21.49 16.20 -4.81
C GLN A 334 -20.01 16.10 -4.39
N SER A 335 -19.51 17.02 -3.57
CA SER A 335 -18.13 16.99 -3.06
C SER A 335 -17.85 15.71 -2.25
N ARG A 336 -18.78 15.31 -1.37
CA ARG A 336 -18.68 14.04 -0.62
C ARG A 336 -18.69 12.84 -1.55
N VAL A 337 -19.60 12.81 -2.52
CA VAL A 337 -19.70 11.71 -3.50
C VAL A 337 -18.43 11.59 -4.34
N ASN A 338 -17.86 12.70 -4.80
CA ASN A 338 -16.60 12.70 -5.56
C ASN A 338 -15.46 12.09 -4.74
N SER A 339 -15.33 12.49 -3.47
CA SER A 339 -14.32 11.94 -2.56
C SER A 339 -14.52 10.44 -2.33
N TYR A 340 -15.78 10.01 -2.13
CA TYR A 340 -16.11 8.60 -1.96
C TYR A 340 -15.77 7.76 -3.18
N GLN A 341 -16.13 8.23 -4.39
CA GLN A 341 -15.81 7.56 -5.64
C GLN A 341 -14.30 7.44 -5.87
N GLN A 342 -13.54 8.49 -5.54
CA GLN A 342 -12.09 8.44 -5.59
C GLN A 342 -11.54 7.39 -4.61
N PHE A 343 -12.04 7.37 -3.38
CA PHE A 343 -11.52 6.50 -2.32
C PHE A 343 -11.86 5.02 -2.55
N VAL A 344 -13.04 4.69 -3.08
CA VAL A 344 -13.32 3.31 -3.49
C VAL A 344 -12.44 2.88 -4.67
N GLY A 345 -12.09 3.79 -5.57
CA GLY A 345 -11.13 3.54 -6.65
C GLY A 345 -9.74 3.19 -6.11
N ILE A 346 -9.25 3.96 -5.13
CA ILE A 346 -7.97 3.68 -4.43
C ILE A 346 -7.99 2.30 -3.76
N LEU A 347 -9.12 1.92 -3.16
CA LEU A 347 -9.26 0.62 -2.50
C LEU A 347 -9.57 -0.55 -3.44
N GLY A 348 -9.70 -0.31 -4.75
CA GLY A 348 -10.03 -1.34 -5.73
C GLY A 348 -11.44 -1.94 -5.52
N THR A 349 -12.41 -1.11 -5.16
CA THR A 349 -13.81 -1.53 -4.97
C THR A 349 -14.81 -0.65 -5.72
N THR A 350 -16.10 -0.97 -5.64
CA THR A 350 -17.17 -0.22 -6.32
C THR A 350 -17.94 0.65 -5.32
N PRO A 351 -18.55 1.77 -5.75
CA PRO A 351 -19.25 2.68 -4.84
C PRO A 351 -20.61 2.14 -4.34
N GLY A 352 -21.19 1.13 -5.00
CA GLY A 352 -22.54 0.68 -4.71
C GLY A 352 -23.62 1.64 -5.24
N ALA A 353 -24.84 1.53 -4.70
CA ALA A 353 -26.01 2.33 -5.11
C ALA A 353 -26.33 3.46 -4.11
N ASN A 354 -27.31 4.30 -4.46
CA ASN A 354 -27.88 5.35 -3.59
C ASN A 354 -26.81 6.29 -3.00
N LEU A 355 -25.98 6.88 -3.88
CA LEU A 355 -24.85 7.71 -3.47
C LEU A 355 -25.26 9.09 -2.94
N TYR A 356 -26.44 9.56 -3.32
CA TYR A 356 -26.91 10.92 -3.06
C TYR A 356 -28.02 10.93 -2.00
N CYS A 357 -28.17 12.10 -1.39
CA CYS A 357 -29.31 12.54 -0.61
C CYS A 357 -29.65 13.97 -1.05
#